data_AF-A0A379JIS9-F1
#
_entry.id   AF-A0A379JIS9-F1
#
_cell.length_a   1.000
_cell.length_b   1.000
_cell.length_c   1.000
_cell.angle_alpha   90.00
_cell.angle_beta   90.00
_cell.angle_gamma   90.00
#
_symmetry.space_group_name_H-M   'P 1'
#
loop_
_entity.id
_entity.type
_entity.pdbx_description
1 polymer ?
#
loop_
_entity_poly.entity_id
_entity_poly.type
_entity_poly.pdbx_seq_one_letter_code
_entity_poly.pdbx_strand_id
1 'polypeptide(L)'
;MLGSPTAIAYLRSDVSGARQSWDEIQNRSVAKRLGYNLARTVVFSQHTDDPIGRLINVVRNLGAEAVVVPSLDHLGGTAPAALVQVADVITVEPHHTYARLSTGALPPELRTR
;
A
#
# COMPACT_ATOMS: atom_id res chain seq x y z
N MET A 1 23.47 -3.17 -12.10
CA MET A 1 22.14 -3.80 -12.08
C MET A 1 21.28 -2.99 -11.12
N LEU A 2 20.29 -2.24 -11.61
CA LEU A 2 19.28 -1.67 -10.72
C LEU A 2 18.39 -2.84 -10.27
N GLY A 3 18.35 -3.13 -8.96
CA GLY A 3 17.47 -4.16 -8.42
C GLY A 3 16.00 -3.80 -8.66
N SER A 4 15.11 -4.80 -8.64
CA SER A 4 13.66 -4.55 -8.69
C SER A 4 13.25 -3.55 -7.60
N PRO A 5 12.36 -2.57 -7.91
CA PRO A 5 11.89 -1.60 -6.92
C PRO A 5 11.23 -2.33 -5.76
N THR A 6 11.42 -1.79 -4.54
CA THR A 6 10.90 -2.40 -3.33
C THR A 6 9.42 -2.08 -3.16
N ALA A 7 8.61 -3.08 -2.81
CA ALA A 7 7.24 -2.90 -2.37
C ALA A 7 7.02 -3.45 -0.97
N ILE A 8 5.98 -2.97 -0.29
CA ILE A 8 5.42 -3.59 0.91
C ILE A 8 3.97 -3.98 0.66
N ALA A 9 3.52 -5.06 1.30
CA ALA A 9 2.11 -5.39 1.38
C ALA A 9 1.56 -4.79 2.67
N TYR A 10 0.36 -4.22 2.63
CA TYR A 10 -0.33 -3.74 3.81
C TYR A 10 -1.75 -4.29 3.87
N LEU A 11 -2.18 -4.71 5.05
CA LEU A 11 -3.56 -5.08 5.32
C LEU A 11 -3.93 -4.77 6.77
N ARG A 12 -5.25 -4.73 7.00
CA ARG A 12 -5.89 -4.65 8.30
C ARG A 12 -6.53 -6.00 8.62
N SER A 13 -6.09 -6.65 9.70
CA SER A 13 -6.59 -7.98 10.08
C SER A 13 -8.06 -7.95 10.45
N ASP A 14 -8.55 -6.84 11.02
CA ASP A 14 -9.96 -6.62 11.33
C ASP A 14 -10.83 -6.43 10.08
N VAL A 15 -10.25 -5.99 8.96
CA VAL A 15 -10.95 -5.87 7.66
C VAL A 15 -10.89 -7.19 6.89
N SER A 16 -9.73 -7.85 6.85
CA SER A 16 -9.55 -9.15 6.19
C SER A 16 -10.32 -10.28 6.87
N GLY A 17 -10.37 -10.27 8.21
CA GLY A 17 -10.91 -11.36 9.01
C GLY A 17 -10.32 -12.72 8.61
N ALA A 18 -11.20 -13.70 8.40
CA ALA A 18 -10.82 -15.06 8.00
C ALA A 18 -10.09 -15.13 6.64
N ARG A 19 -10.14 -14.08 5.81
CA ARG A 19 -9.52 -14.05 4.47
C ARG A 19 -8.07 -13.55 4.49
N GLN A 20 -7.53 -13.19 5.66
CA GLN A 20 -6.20 -12.56 5.75
C GLN A 20 -5.10 -13.33 4.99
N SER A 21 -5.03 -14.66 5.16
CA SER A 21 -4.02 -15.46 4.47
C SER A 21 -4.16 -15.41 2.95
N TRP A 22 -5.39 -15.34 2.45
CA TRP A 22 -5.66 -15.20 1.02
C TRP A 22 -5.27 -13.81 0.53
N ASP A 23 -5.60 -12.75 1.27
CA ASP A 23 -5.22 -11.37 0.96
C ASP A 23 -3.70 -11.21 0.89
N GLU A 24 -2.95 -11.81 1.82
CA GLU A 24 -1.48 -11.79 1.81
C GLU A 24 -0.89 -12.46 0.56
N ILE A 25 -1.47 -13.58 0.14
CA ILE A 25 -1.06 -14.29 -1.08
C ILE A 25 -1.35 -13.44 -2.32
N GLN A 26 -2.54 -12.81 -2.39
CA GLN A 26 -2.90 -11.96 -3.52
C GLN A 26 -2.01 -10.72 -3.61
N ASN A 27 -1.78 -10.01 -2.51
CA ASN A 27 -0.88 -8.85 -2.48
C ASN A 27 0.52 -9.21 -2.98
N ARG A 28 1.05 -10.36 -2.54
CA ARG A 28 2.36 -10.86 -3.00
C ARG A 28 2.36 -11.20 -4.48
N SER A 29 1.31 -11.85 -4.97
CA SER A 29 1.15 -12.20 -6.37
C SER A 29 1.13 -10.95 -7.25
N VAL A 30 0.35 -9.93 -6.87
CA VAL A 30 0.27 -8.65 -7.58
C VAL A 30 1.61 -7.92 -7.58
N ALA A 31 2.27 -7.80 -6.42
CA ALA A 31 3.60 -7.17 -6.35
C ALA A 31 4.61 -7.84 -7.30
N LYS A 32 4.67 -9.18 -7.27
CA LYS A 32 5.56 -9.96 -8.13
C LYS A 32 5.22 -9.79 -9.62
N ARG A 33 3.94 -9.82 -9.97
CA ARG A 33 3.46 -9.65 -11.35
C ARG A 33 3.84 -8.29 -11.92
N LEU A 34 3.86 -7.26 -11.09
CA LEU A 34 4.23 -5.89 -11.46
C LEU A 34 5.76 -5.64 -11.40
N GLY A 35 6.56 -6.66 -11.08
CA GLY A 35 8.02 -6.58 -11.07
C GLY A 35 8.65 -5.99 -9.81
N TYR A 36 7.87 -5.83 -8.73
CA TYR A 36 8.38 -5.38 -7.44
C TYR A 36 9.00 -6.53 -6.63
N ASN A 37 10.01 -6.19 -5.84
CA ASN A 37 10.50 -7.03 -4.76
C ASN A 37 9.69 -6.75 -3.48
N LEU A 38 8.88 -7.70 -3.03
CA LEU A 38 8.08 -7.53 -1.81
C LEU A 38 8.95 -7.75 -0.56
N ALA A 39 9.34 -6.67 0.11
CA ALA A 39 10.24 -6.73 1.27
C ALA A 39 9.54 -7.27 2.53
N ARG A 40 8.29 -6.88 2.77
CA ARG A 40 7.52 -7.35 3.93
C ARG A 40 6.02 -7.21 3.74
N THR A 41 5.27 -7.92 4.59
CA THR A 41 3.85 -7.68 4.85
C THR A 41 3.71 -6.93 6.18
N VAL A 42 2.97 -5.84 6.17
CA VAL A 42 2.58 -5.06 7.35
C VAL A 42 1.11 -5.36 7.65
N VAL A 43 0.85 -5.88 8.85
CA VAL A 43 -0.49 -6.19 9.32
C VAL A 43 -0.79 -5.32 10.53
N PHE A 44 -1.81 -4.49 10.43
CA PHE A 44 -2.36 -3.73 11.56
C PHE A 44 -3.76 -4.24 11.91
N SER A 45 -4.25 -3.84 13.08
CA SER A 45 -5.62 -4.11 13.52
C SER A 45 -6.29 -2.81 13.94
N GLN A 46 -7.58 -2.88 14.26
CA GLN A 46 -8.35 -1.79 14.88
C GLN A 46 -7.71 -1.19 16.16
N HIS A 47 -6.75 -1.88 16.79
CA HIS A 47 -6.04 -1.42 17.99
C HIS A 47 -4.74 -0.67 17.67
N THR A 48 -4.41 -0.48 16.39
CA THR A 48 -3.23 0.28 15.98
C THR A 48 -3.58 1.76 15.89
N ASP A 49 -3.03 2.58 16.78
CA ASP A 49 -3.17 4.03 16.68
C ASP A 49 -2.41 4.59 15.48
N ASP A 50 -3.05 5.49 14.73
CA ASP A 50 -2.51 6.12 13.51
C ASP A 50 -1.89 5.11 12.51
N PRO A 51 -2.71 4.21 11.93
CA PRO A 51 -2.21 3.16 11.05
C PRO A 51 -1.56 3.73 9.78
N ILE A 52 -2.04 4.87 9.26
CA ILE A 52 -1.49 5.49 8.06
C ILE A 52 -0.14 6.13 8.34
N GLY A 53 0.02 6.90 9.42
CA GLY A 53 1.32 7.48 9.78
C GLY A 53 2.37 6.41 10.05
N ARG A 54 2.01 5.33 10.75
CA ARG A 54 2.91 4.17 10.94
C ARG A 54 3.28 3.48 9.63
N LEU A 55 2.33 3.32 8.72
CA LEU A 55 2.59 2.74 7.40
C LEU A 55 3.56 3.61 6.58
N ILE A 56 3.38 4.94 6.59
CA ILE A 56 4.29 5.89 5.95
C ILE A 56 5.71 5.76 6.51
N ASN A 57 5.86 5.60 7.83
CA ASN A 57 7.17 5.38 8.45
C ASN A 57 7.81 4.08 7.95
N VAL A 58 7.04 2.99 7.79
CA VAL A 58 7.56 1.74 7.22
C VAL A 58 7.99 1.92 5.77
N VAL A 59 7.19 2.61 4.95
CA VAL A 59 7.53 2.94 3.55
C VAL A 59 8.86 3.66 3.47
N ARG A 60 9.02 4.74 4.25
CA ARG A 60 10.26 5.55 4.27
C ARG A 60 11.47 4.75 4.75
N ASN A 61 11.32 3.97 5.83
CA ASN A 61 12.41 3.19 6.39
C ASN A 61 12.93 2.10 5.44
N LEU A 62 12.05 1.56 4.60
CA LEU A 62 12.41 0.52 3.63
C LEU A 62 12.71 1.07 2.23
N GLY A 63 12.55 2.38 2.01
CA GLY A 63 12.62 2.96 0.67
C GLY A 63 11.63 2.33 -0.30
N ALA A 64 10.45 1.93 0.19
CA ALA A 64 9.46 1.26 -0.64
C ALA A 64 8.87 2.25 -1.65
N GLU A 65 8.83 1.85 -2.91
CA GLU A 65 8.26 2.64 -3.99
C GLU A 65 6.76 2.37 -4.18
N ALA A 66 6.28 1.23 -3.70
CA ALA A 66 4.88 0.84 -3.78
C ALA A 66 4.36 0.18 -2.49
N VAL A 67 3.08 0.39 -2.23
CA VAL A 67 2.28 -0.28 -1.20
C VAL A 67 1.16 -1.04 -1.89
N VAL A 68 1.14 -2.36 -1.76
CA VAL A 68 0.06 -3.21 -2.27
C VAL A 68 -0.93 -3.51 -1.15
N VAL A 69 -2.21 -3.23 -1.38
CA VAL A 69 -3.31 -3.45 -0.43
C VAL A 69 -4.43 -4.26 -1.09
N PRO A 70 -5.22 -5.04 -0.33
CA PRO A 70 -6.30 -5.82 -0.95
C PRO A 70 -7.36 -4.91 -1.59
N SER A 71 -7.82 -3.90 -0.85
CA SER A 71 -8.76 -2.87 -1.29
C SER A 71 -8.55 -1.57 -0.50
N LEU A 72 -9.22 -0.48 -0.91
CA LEU A 72 -9.20 0.77 -0.17
C LEU A 72 -9.84 0.68 1.23
N ASP A 73 -10.63 -0.36 1.52
CA ASP A 73 -11.24 -0.54 2.86
C ASP A 73 -10.17 -0.69 3.94
N HIS A 74 -9.03 -1.28 3.59
CA HIS A 74 -7.87 -1.37 4.48
C HIS A 74 -7.24 0.00 4.80
N LEU A 75 -7.52 1.02 3.99
CA LEU A 75 -7.03 2.39 4.15
C LEU A 75 -8.10 3.37 4.66
N GLY A 76 -9.29 2.87 5.02
CA GLY A 76 -10.42 3.71 5.43
C GLY A 76 -11.32 4.16 4.27
N GLY A 77 -11.31 3.41 3.17
CA GLY A 77 -12.22 3.58 2.02
C GLY A 77 -11.74 4.56 0.95
N THR A 78 -10.62 5.25 1.16
CA THR A 78 -10.00 6.14 0.16
C THR A 78 -8.48 5.99 0.17
N ALA A 79 -7.81 6.36 -0.94
CA ALA A 79 -6.36 6.40 -1.01
C ALA A 79 -5.84 7.60 -0.20
N PRO A 80 -5.10 7.41 0.90
CA PRO A 80 -4.63 8.53 1.72
C PRO A 80 -3.59 9.34 0.97
N ALA A 81 -3.87 10.64 0.78
CA ALA A 81 -2.98 11.57 0.10
C ALA A 81 -1.53 11.50 0.62
N ALA A 82 -1.35 11.52 1.94
CA ALA A 82 -0.02 11.46 2.56
C ALA A 82 0.76 10.18 2.24
N LEU A 83 0.07 9.05 2.01
CA LEU A 83 0.69 7.80 1.60
C LEU A 83 1.09 7.84 0.11
N VAL A 84 0.19 8.33 -0.74
CA VAL A 84 0.44 8.50 -2.19
C VAL A 84 1.58 9.48 -2.47
N GLN A 85 1.86 10.44 -1.59
CA GLN A 85 3.03 11.32 -1.75
C GLN A 85 4.37 10.59 -1.62
N VAL A 86 4.42 9.47 -0.90
CA VAL A 86 5.69 8.77 -0.61
C VAL A 86 5.85 7.47 -1.39
N ALA A 87 4.76 6.82 -1.78
CA ALA A 87 4.78 5.58 -2.56
C ALA A 87 3.51 5.45 -3.42
N ASP A 88 3.60 4.68 -4.51
CA ASP A 88 2.41 4.29 -5.25
C ASP A 88 1.51 3.40 -4.37
N VAL A 89 0.20 3.62 -4.37
CA VAL A 89 -0.74 2.74 -3.70
C VAL A 89 -1.44 1.88 -4.75
N ILE A 90 -1.34 0.56 -4.61
CA ILE A 90 -1.87 -0.40 -5.57
C ILE A 90 -2.90 -1.26 -4.86
N THR A 91 -4.14 -1.27 -5.35
CA THR A 91 -5.19 -2.16 -4.85
C THR A 91 -5.22 -3.46 -5.66
N VAL A 92 -5.53 -4.58 -5.02
CA VAL A 92 -5.73 -5.86 -5.69
C VAL A 92 -7.10 -5.90 -6.36
N GLU A 93 -8.16 -5.62 -5.59
CA GLU A 93 -9.55 -5.70 -6.07
C GLU A 93 -10.41 -4.55 -5.48
N PRO A 94 -11.01 -3.71 -6.33
CA PRO A 94 -10.72 -3.56 -7.77
C PRO A 94 -9.27 -3.12 -8.00
N HIS A 95 -8.66 -3.53 -9.10
CA HIS A 95 -7.26 -3.19 -9.39
C HIS A 95 -7.10 -1.72 -9.82
N HIS A 96 -6.43 -0.93 -8.99
CA HIS A 96 -6.09 0.47 -9.26
C HIS A 96 -4.67 0.78 -8.80
N THR A 97 -4.04 1.75 -9.47
CA THR A 97 -2.76 2.34 -9.04
C THR A 97 -2.95 3.83 -8.84
N TYR A 98 -2.74 4.30 -7.62
CA TYR A 98 -2.67 5.71 -7.24
C TYR A 98 -1.20 6.12 -7.23
N ALA A 99 -0.73 6.65 -8.35
CA ALA A 99 0.69 6.91 -8.56
C ALA A 99 1.15 8.19 -7.86
N ARG A 100 2.32 8.16 -7.24
CA ARG A 100 3.00 9.36 -6.75
C ARG A 100 3.47 10.19 -7.95
N LEU A 101 3.26 11.51 -7.94
CA LEU A 101 3.87 12.35 -8.98
C LEU A 101 5.38 12.37 -8.76
N SER A 102 6.18 12.39 -9.83
CA SER A 102 7.65 12.44 -9.74
C SER A 102 8.18 13.65 -8.95
N THR A 103 7.35 14.68 -8.75
CA THR A 103 7.62 15.88 -7.93
C THR A 103 7.32 15.68 -6.43
N GLY A 104 6.71 14.56 -6.02
CA GLY A 104 6.15 14.37 -4.67
C GLY A 104 4.80 15.06 -4.43
N ALA A 105 4.24 15.69 -5.48
CA ALA A 105 2.92 16.31 -5.43
C ALA A 105 1.80 15.24 -5.51
N LEU A 106 0.61 15.58 -5.00
CA LEU A 106 -0.56 14.71 -5.13
C LEU A 106 -1.08 14.67 -6.57
N PRO A 107 -1.50 13.49 -7.08
CA PRO A 107 -2.24 13.41 -8.32
C PRO A 107 -3.53 14.27 -8.28
N PRO A 108 -3.95 14.87 -9.41
CA PRO A 108 -5.07 15.81 -9.46
C PRO A 108 -6.39 15.25 -8.91
N GLU A 109 -6.64 13.95 -9.08
CA GLU A 109 -7.81 13.24 -8.55
C GLU A 109 -7.88 13.18 -7.01
N LEU A 110 -6.76 13.43 -6.32
CA LEU A 110 -6.68 13.46 -4.86
C LEU A 110 -6.60 14.88 -4.28
N ARG A 111 -6.73 15.93 -5.10
CA ARG A 111 -6.59 17.33 -4.64
C ARG A 111 -7.89 17.97 -4.12
N THR A 112 -9.05 17.35 -4.36
CA THR A 112 -10.37 18.02 -4.19
C THR A 112 -11.29 17.31 -3.19
N ARG A 113 -10.77 16.86 -2.04
CA ARG A 113 -11.61 16.43 -0.92
C ARG A 113 -11.10 16.96 0.41
#